data_AF-A0A095B3M5-F1
#
_entry.id   AF-A0A095B3M5-F1
#
_cell.length_a   1.000
_cell.length_b   1.000
_cell.length_c   1.000
_cell.angle_alpha   90.00
_cell.angle_beta   90.00
_cell.angle_gamma   90.00
#
_symmetry.space_group_name_H-M   'P 1'
#
loop_
_entity.id
_entity.type
_entity.pdbx_description
1 polymer ?
#
loop_
_entity_poly.entity_id
_entity_poly.type
_entity_poly.pdbx_seq_one_letter_code
_entity_poly.pdbx_strand_id
1 'polypeptide(L)'
;KCLTLVTLLINYPLAFAFSYATSSDFMSKINLMKMINETISDAQYKQWLVLMKRLSEHPLSYLVEEFIQHYKAQICGPTSEIKLPEPFMDSVTNRKCVQAFGQKKNSLAEVTLYIPGTGDFTVNGARLLEIFPELGNREQIVFPLQQTSKNLFTFSDTVGKVDIIATVSGDGSSSLANALRLAIARCLASMLPIDQGKNRLLVTGLLSQDNRFAERKQPGQRKARKKPIW
;
A
#
# COMPACT_ATOMS: atom_id res chain seq x y z
N LYS A 1 -16.47 -34.69 -27.52
CA LYS A 1 -17.58 -35.31 -26.76
C LYS A 1 -18.08 -34.43 -25.59
N CYS A 2 -17.25 -33.55 -24.99
CA CYS A 2 -17.73 -32.62 -23.94
C CYS A 2 -18.54 -31.40 -24.46
N LEU A 3 -18.29 -30.92 -25.69
CA LEU A 3 -19.00 -29.77 -26.27
C LEU A 3 -20.49 -30.02 -26.56
N THR A 4 -20.91 -31.28 -26.71
CA THR A 4 -22.29 -31.66 -27.04
C THR A 4 -23.22 -31.80 -25.83
N LEU A 5 -22.68 -31.93 -24.61
CA LEU A 5 -23.49 -31.95 -23.39
C LEU A 5 -23.85 -30.54 -22.90
N VAL A 6 -22.99 -29.56 -23.19
CA VAL A 6 -23.21 -28.16 -22.82
C VAL A 6 -24.37 -27.55 -23.60
N THR A 7 -24.59 -27.93 -24.85
CA THR A 7 -25.69 -27.40 -25.69
C THR A 7 -27.08 -27.87 -25.28
N LEU A 8 -27.21 -29.04 -24.63
CA LEU A 8 -28.50 -29.59 -24.22
C LEU A 8 -29.07 -28.95 -22.95
N LEU A 9 -28.24 -28.28 -22.14
CA LEU A 9 -28.65 -27.66 -20.88
C LEU A 9 -28.96 -26.15 -20.99
N ILE A 10 -28.80 -25.54 -22.18
CA ILE A 10 -28.89 -24.08 -22.38
C ILE A 10 -30.32 -23.56 -22.65
N ASN A 11 -31.30 -24.44 -22.90
CA ASN A 11 -32.65 -24.05 -23.39
C ASN A 11 -33.80 -24.16 -22.37
N TYR A 12 -33.57 -23.99 -21.06
CA TYR A 12 -34.65 -23.95 -20.06
C TYR A 12 -34.87 -22.54 -19.47
N PRO A 13 -36.12 -22.06 -19.35
CA PRO A 13 -36.43 -20.75 -18.80
C PRO A 13 -36.36 -20.75 -17.26
N LEU A 14 -35.86 -19.63 -16.73
CA LEU A 14 -35.45 -19.34 -15.34
C LEU A 14 -36.56 -19.45 -14.30
N ALA A 15 -36.23 -19.96 -13.11
CA ALA A 15 -36.77 -19.47 -11.84
C ALA A 15 -35.85 -19.82 -10.65
N PHE A 16 -35.64 -18.83 -9.79
CA PHE A 16 -34.97 -18.87 -8.48
C PHE A 16 -33.45 -19.12 -8.45
N ALA A 17 -32.69 -18.07 -8.13
CA ALA A 17 -31.36 -18.18 -7.55
C ALA A 17 -31.12 -17.05 -6.55
N PHE A 18 -31.01 -17.43 -5.27
CA PHE A 18 -30.35 -16.66 -4.23
C PHE A 18 -28.91 -16.36 -4.67
N SER A 19 -28.52 -15.09 -4.76
CA SER A 19 -27.15 -14.72 -5.14
C SER A 19 -26.22 -14.75 -3.92
N TYR A 20 -25.52 -15.87 -3.74
CA TYR A 20 -24.23 -15.84 -3.04
C TYR A 20 -23.22 -15.18 -3.99
N ALA A 21 -22.88 -13.92 -3.75
CA ALA A 21 -21.88 -13.20 -4.52
C ALA A 21 -20.48 -13.75 -4.20
N THR A 22 -20.02 -14.79 -4.92
CA THR A 22 -18.61 -15.17 -4.93
C THR A 22 -17.89 -14.31 -5.98
N SER A 23 -17.25 -13.23 -5.52
CA SER A 23 -16.39 -12.37 -6.35
C SER A 23 -15.16 -13.15 -6.81
N SER A 24 -15.28 -13.86 -7.93
CA SER A 24 -14.17 -14.52 -8.61
C SER A 24 -14.33 -14.32 -10.10
N ASP A 25 -13.51 -13.45 -10.68
CA ASP A 25 -13.48 -13.25 -12.12
C ASP A 25 -12.98 -14.51 -12.84
N PHE A 26 -13.47 -14.74 -14.05
CA PHE A 26 -12.96 -15.79 -14.93
C PHE A 26 -11.57 -15.42 -15.50
N MET A 27 -10.77 -16.43 -15.86
CA MET A 27 -9.42 -16.22 -16.39
C MET A 27 -9.37 -15.30 -17.62
N SER A 28 -8.26 -14.60 -17.81
CA SER A 28 -8.04 -13.73 -18.97
C SER A 28 -7.95 -14.53 -20.27
N LYS A 29 -8.28 -13.89 -21.40
CA LYS A 29 -8.16 -14.46 -22.75
C LYS A 29 -6.79 -15.08 -23.00
N ILE A 30 -5.72 -14.43 -22.54
CA ILE A 30 -4.34 -14.87 -22.73
C ILE A 30 -4.11 -16.19 -21.97
N ASN A 31 -4.60 -16.31 -20.74
CA ASN A 31 -4.45 -17.52 -19.94
C ASN A 31 -5.27 -18.67 -20.52
N LEU A 32 -6.49 -18.38 -20.99
CA LEU A 32 -7.36 -19.36 -21.64
C LEU A 32 -6.74 -19.89 -22.93
N MET A 33 -6.21 -19.01 -23.78
CA MET A 33 -5.48 -19.39 -25.00
C MET A 33 -4.27 -20.28 -24.69
N LYS A 34 -3.50 -19.96 -23.64
CA LYS A 34 -2.37 -20.78 -23.20
C LYS A 34 -2.82 -22.18 -22.74
N MET A 35 -3.94 -22.27 -22.05
CA MET A 35 -4.47 -23.54 -21.56
C MET A 35 -5.00 -24.43 -22.68
N ILE A 36 -5.72 -23.85 -23.65
CA ILE A 36 -6.32 -24.60 -24.76
C ILE A 36 -5.28 -24.83 -25.88
N ASN A 37 -4.21 -24.03 -25.91
CA ASN A 37 -3.18 -24.03 -26.96
C ASN A 37 -3.74 -23.73 -28.37
N GLU A 38 -4.78 -22.91 -28.43
CA GLU A 38 -5.46 -22.50 -29.68
C GLU A 38 -5.68 -20.98 -29.70
N THR A 39 -5.64 -20.38 -30.89
CA THR A 39 -5.92 -18.94 -31.05
C THR A 39 -7.41 -18.66 -31.00
N ILE A 40 -7.80 -17.72 -30.13
CA ILE A 40 -9.22 -17.40 -29.89
C ILE A 40 -9.47 -15.93 -30.27
N SER A 41 -10.58 -15.67 -30.97
CA SER A 41 -11.02 -14.31 -31.30
C SER A 41 -11.63 -13.62 -30.07
N ASP A 42 -11.58 -12.29 -30.01
CA ASP A 42 -12.21 -11.52 -28.92
C ASP A 42 -13.73 -11.77 -28.83
N ALA A 43 -14.39 -11.99 -29.97
CA ALA A 43 -15.82 -12.31 -30.01
C ALA A 43 -16.11 -13.66 -29.36
N GLN A 44 -15.31 -14.68 -29.69
CA GLN A 44 -15.43 -16.02 -29.11
C GLN A 44 -15.16 -16.02 -27.61
N TYR A 45 -14.15 -15.27 -27.17
CA TYR A 45 -13.85 -15.10 -25.74
C TYR A 45 -15.00 -14.40 -25.00
N LYS A 46 -15.61 -13.36 -25.58
CA LYS A 46 -16.80 -12.70 -25.00
C LYS A 46 -17.98 -13.65 -24.89
N GLN A 47 -18.26 -14.45 -25.92
CA GLN A 47 -19.31 -15.46 -25.89
C GLN A 47 -19.04 -16.49 -24.79
N TRP A 48 -17.82 -16.99 -24.71
CA TRP A 48 -17.39 -17.91 -23.65
C TRP A 48 -17.60 -17.33 -22.25
N LEU A 49 -17.22 -16.06 -22.01
CA LEU A 49 -17.46 -15.38 -20.75
C LEU A 49 -18.95 -15.31 -20.38
N VAL A 50 -19.81 -15.00 -21.35
CA VAL A 50 -21.27 -14.96 -21.12
C VAL A 50 -21.80 -16.34 -20.73
N LEU A 51 -21.35 -17.39 -21.44
CA LEU A 51 -21.74 -18.76 -21.13
C LEU A 51 -21.28 -19.19 -19.73
N MET A 52 -20.04 -18.89 -19.37
CA MET A 52 -19.50 -19.23 -18.06
C MET A 52 -20.21 -18.50 -16.92
N LYS A 53 -20.55 -17.21 -17.10
CA LYS A 53 -21.37 -16.46 -16.13
C LYS A 53 -22.75 -17.07 -15.97
N ARG A 54 -23.45 -17.36 -17.08
CA ARG A 54 -24.76 -18.03 -17.06
C ARG A 54 -24.70 -19.39 -16.36
N LEU A 55 -23.64 -20.16 -16.62
CA LEU A 55 -23.45 -21.47 -16.01
C LEU A 55 -23.23 -21.34 -14.50
N SER A 56 -22.49 -20.31 -14.05
CA SER A 56 -22.29 -20.04 -12.61
C SER A 56 -23.55 -19.58 -11.88
N GLU A 57 -24.47 -18.89 -12.57
CA GLU A 57 -25.74 -18.39 -12.02
C GLU A 57 -26.84 -19.46 -11.98
N HIS A 58 -26.64 -20.61 -12.62
CA HIS A 58 -27.65 -21.64 -12.75
C HIS A 58 -27.94 -22.35 -11.41
N PRO A 59 -29.20 -22.68 -11.07
CA PRO A 59 -29.55 -23.34 -9.80
C PRO A 59 -28.87 -24.70 -9.58
N LEU A 60 -28.51 -25.41 -10.66
CA LEU A 60 -27.79 -26.69 -10.62
C LEU A 60 -26.26 -26.55 -10.82
N SER A 61 -25.70 -25.36 -10.64
CA SER A 61 -24.26 -25.07 -10.83
C SER A 61 -23.34 -25.98 -10.01
N TYR A 62 -23.80 -26.46 -8.85
CA TYR A 62 -23.05 -27.36 -7.97
C TYR A 62 -22.59 -28.67 -8.62
N LEU A 63 -23.30 -29.18 -9.64
CA LEU A 63 -22.90 -30.39 -10.36
C LEU A 63 -21.65 -30.18 -11.24
N VAL A 64 -21.36 -28.93 -11.58
CA VAL A 64 -20.32 -28.54 -12.55
C VAL A 64 -19.28 -27.63 -11.87
N GLU A 65 -19.27 -27.56 -10.54
CA GLU A 65 -18.45 -26.61 -9.80
C GLU A 65 -16.95 -26.81 -10.05
N GLU A 66 -16.47 -28.06 -10.09
CA GLU A 66 -15.08 -28.39 -10.38
C GLU A 66 -14.63 -27.86 -11.74
N PHE A 67 -15.50 -27.96 -12.74
CA PHE A 67 -15.26 -27.44 -14.08
C PHE A 67 -15.23 -25.91 -14.09
N ILE A 68 -16.14 -25.25 -13.39
CA ILE A 68 -16.15 -23.78 -13.27
C ILE A 68 -14.86 -23.30 -12.58
N GLN A 69 -14.48 -23.96 -11.48
CA GLN A 69 -13.30 -23.61 -10.69
C GLN A 69 -12.01 -23.70 -11.51
N HIS A 70 -11.89 -24.68 -12.40
CA HIS A 70 -10.75 -24.81 -13.32
C HIS A 70 -10.56 -23.56 -14.20
N TYR A 71 -11.66 -22.90 -14.59
CA TYR A 71 -11.64 -21.70 -15.43
C TYR A 71 -11.70 -20.37 -14.67
N LYS A 72 -11.91 -20.41 -13.35
CA LYS A 72 -11.85 -19.22 -12.51
C LYS A 72 -10.41 -18.73 -12.40
N ALA A 73 -10.21 -17.42 -12.40
CA ALA A 73 -8.91 -16.86 -12.11
C ALA A 73 -8.60 -17.13 -10.64
N GLN A 74 -7.43 -17.70 -10.37
CA GLN A 74 -6.83 -17.60 -9.04
C GLN A 74 -6.43 -16.13 -8.86
N ILE A 75 -7.30 -15.33 -8.25
CA ILE A 75 -6.96 -13.95 -7.90
C ILE A 75 -6.01 -14.01 -6.71
N CYS A 76 -4.74 -14.26 -6.98
CA CYS A 76 -3.66 -13.88 -6.09
C CYS A 76 -3.45 -12.38 -6.27
N GLY A 77 -4.40 -11.59 -5.78
CA GLY A 77 -4.14 -10.17 -5.59
C GLY A 77 -2.96 -10.05 -4.64
N PRO A 78 -1.97 -9.18 -4.91
CA PRO A 78 -1.01 -8.87 -3.87
C PRO A 78 -1.83 -8.22 -2.75
N THR A 79 -2.11 -8.95 -1.66
CA THR A 79 -2.32 -8.29 -0.38
C THR A 79 -1.03 -7.52 -0.19
N SER A 80 -1.07 -6.19 -0.40
CA SER A 80 0.10 -5.35 -0.23
C SER A 80 0.40 -5.31 1.26
N GLU A 81 0.96 -6.39 1.77
CA GLU A 81 1.48 -6.50 3.11
C GLU A 81 2.71 -5.59 3.14
N ILE A 82 2.50 -4.36 3.60
CA ILE A 82 3.59 -3.47 3.94
C ILE A 82 4.40 -4.19 5.02
N LYS A 83 5.58 -4.69 4.64
CA LYS A 83 6.56 -5.26 5.58
C LYS A 83 7.04 -4.13 6.48
N LEU A 84 6.58 -4.14 7.72
CA LEU A 84 7.00 -3.18 8.74
C LEU A 84 8.24 -3.75 9.46
N PRO A 85 9.17 -2.89 9.91
CA PRO A 85 10.31 -3.35 10.69
C PRO A 85 9.84 -3.97 12.00
N GLU A 86 10.46 -5.05 12.45
CA GLU A 86 10.11 -5.70 13.72
C GLU A 86 10.74 -4.95 14.90
N PRO A 87 10.03 -4.82 16.03
CA PRO A 87 10.60 -4.20 17.22
C PRO A 87 11.61 -5.13 17.90
N PHE A 88 12.73 -4.57 18.33
CA PHE A 88 13.77 -5.30 19.07
C PHE A 88 14.09 -4.59 20.39
N MET A 89 14.91 -5.22 21.23
CA MET A 89 15.40 -4.65 22.48
C MET A 89 16.81 -4.12 22.27
N ASP A 90 17.06 -2.88 22.68
CA ASP A 90 18.39 -2.28 22.60
C ASP A 90 19.31 -2.86 23.69
N SER A 91 20.55 -3.19 23.34
CA SER A 91 21.52 -3.83 24.24
C SER A 91 22.06 -2.88 25.32
N VAL A 92 22.08 -1.57 25.02
CA VAL A 92 22.63 -0.55 25.92
C VAL A 92 21.55 -0.02 26.85
N THR A 93 20.42 0.41 26.29
CA THR A 93 19.35 1.05 27.09
C THR A 93 18.35 0.05 27.67
N ASN A 94 18.34 -1.21 27.20
CA ASN A 94 17.34 -2.23 27.54
C ASN A 94 15.89 -1.74 27.30
N ARG A 95 15.70 -0.81 26.36
CA ARG A 95 14.37 -0.30 25.96
C ARG A 95 13.94 -0.96 24.66
N LYS A 96 12.63 -1.04 24.45
CA LYS A 96 12.06 -1.51 23.19
C LYS A 96 12.28 -0.43 22.13
N CYS A 97 12.91 -0.78 21.03
CA CYS A 97 13.23 0.14 19.94
C CYS A 97 12.84 -0.42 18.57
N VAL A 98 12.56 0.49 17.64
CA VAL A 98 12.32 0.17 16.22
C VAL A 98 13.15 1.14 15.41
N GLN A 99 13.84 0.59 14.42
CA GLN A 99 14.61 1.35 13.45
C GLN A 99 13.90 1.30 12.11
N ALA A 100 13.73 2.47 11.48
CA ALA A 100 13.17 2.57 10.15
C ALA A 100 13.86 3.65 9.33
N PHE A 101 13.75 3.47 8.01
CA PHE A 101 14.29 4.39 7.03
C PHE A 101 13.16 5.11 6.31
N GLY A 102 13.42 6.35 5.89
CA GLY A 102 12.55 7.17 5.07
C GLY A 102 13.38 7.88 4.01
N GLN A 103 12.81 8.03 2.82
CA GLN A 103 13.46 8.72 1.71
C GLN A 103 12.49 9.67 1.03
N LYS A 104 12.96 10.89 0.75
CA LYS A 104 12.28 11.81 -0.14
C LYS A 104 13.27 12.50 -1.06
N LYS A 105 13.05 12.37 -2.38
CA LYS A 105 14.05 12.81 -3.37
C LYS A 105 15.40 12.16 -3.04
N ASN A 106 16.46 12.96 -2.94
CA ASN A 106 17.80 12.49 -2.60
C ASN A 106 18.09 12.55 -1.09
N SER A 107 17.10 12.90 -0.26
CA SER A 107 17.22 12.98 1.19
C SER A 107 16.84 11.65 1.83
N LEU A 108 17.70 11.18 2.72
CA LEU A 108 17.54 9.96 3.50
C LEU A 108 17.44 10.31 4.99
N ALA A 109 16.53 9.65 5.68
CA ALA A 109 16.37 9.76 7.12
C ALA A 109 16.32 8.35 7.70
N GLU A 110 17.11 8.13 8.73
CA GLU A 110 17.10 6.94 9.55
C GLU A 110 16.67 7.37 10.95
N VAL A 111 15.71 6.63 11.51
CA VAL A 111 15.09 6.98 12.78
C VAL A 111 15.07 5.75 13.65
N THR A 112 15.58 5.90 14.87
CA THR A 112 15.43 4.94 15.95
C THR A 112 14.46 5.53 16.97
N LEU A 113 13.40 4.79 17.25
CA LEU A 113 12.31 5.20 18.12
C LEU A 113 12.30 4.29 19.35
N TYR A 114 12.32 4.88 20.56
CA TYR A 114 12.36 4.17 21.83
C TYR A 114 11.05 4.31 22.63
N ILE A 115 10.63 3.22 23.27
CA ILE A 115 9.49 3.18 24.20
C ILE A 115 9.89 2.34 25.45
N PRO A 116 9.63 2.82 26.67
CA PRO A 116 9.07 4.13 27.03
C PRO A 116 10.10 5.27 26.86
N GLY A 117 9.61 6.48 26.57
CA GLY A 117 10.42 7.70 26.42
C GLY A 117 9.80 8.92 27.10
N THR A 118 10.54 10.03 27.08
CA THR A 118 10.23 11.33 27.70
C THR A 118 9.67 12.35 26.68
N GLY A 119 9.80 12.06 25.38
CA GLY A 119 9.47 13.00 24.31
C GLY A 119 10.69 13.73 23.74
N ASP A 120 11.89 13.24 24.01
CA ASP A 120 13.12 13.85 23.53
C ASP A 120 13.28 13.58 22.03
N PHE A 121 13.43 14.66 21.25
CA PHE A 121 13.65 14.58 19.81
C PHE A 121 15.01 15.18 19.45
N THR A 122 15.92 14.31 19.04
CA THR A 122 17.25 14.69 18.53
C THR A 122 17.42 14.33 17.05
N VAL A 123 18.01 15.25 16.29
CA VAL A 123 18.38 15.03 14.88
C VAL A 123 19.88 15.32 14.76
N ASN A 124 20.68 14.39 14.25
CA ASN A 124 22.14 14.53 14.10
C ASN A 124 22.85 15.08 15.36
N GLY A 125 22.38 14.71 16.56
CA GLY A 125 22.93 15.16 17.84
C GLY A 125 22.51 16.57 18.30
N ALA A 126 21.68 17.28 17.54
CA ALA A 126 21.13 18.60 17.90
C ALA A 126 19.62 18.55 18.11
N ARG A 127 19.05 19.63 18.68
CA ARG A 127 17.60 19.71 18.92
C ARG A 127 16.84 19.96 17.62
N LEU A 128 15.61 19.47 17.55
CA LEU A 128 14.73 19.63 16.38
C LEU A 128 14.59 21.11 15.93
N LEU A 129 14.48 22.04 16.89
CA LEU A 129 14.31 23.47 16.65
C LEU A 129 15.53 24.13 15.99
N GLU A 130 16.72 23.62 16.25
CA GLU A 130 17.97 24.17 15.72
C GLU A 130 18.17 23.78 14.26
N ILE A 131 17.78 22.55 13.88
CA ILE A 131 17.92 22.04 12.52
C ILE A 131 16.76 22.46 11.62
N PHE A 132 15.54 22.53 12.16
CA PHE A 132 14.34 22.92 11.42
C PHE A 132 13.71 24.18 12.02
N PRO A 133 14.23 25.38 11.71
CA PRO A 133 13.67 26.63 12.22
C PRO A 133 12.26 26.90 11.65
N GLU A 134 12.04 26.54 10.38
CA GLU A 134 10.78 26.74 9.68
C GLU A 134 9.64 25.91 10.28
N LEU A 135 8.51 26.56 10.56
CA LEU A 135 7.35 25.93 11.20
C LEU A 135 6.74 24.81 10.34
N GLY A 136 6.60 25.03 9.03
CA GLY A 136 5.99 24.04 8.14
C GLY A 136 6.73 22.71 8.10
N ASN A 137 8.06 22.73 8.22
CA ASN A 137 8.86 21.50 8.29
C ASN A 137 8.63 20.76 9.62
N ARG A 138 8.51 21.50 10.74
CA ARG A 138 8.23 20.92 12.06
C ARG A 138 6.84 20.28 12.11
N GLU A 139 5.84 20.93 11.52
CA GLU A 139 4.48 20.37 11.42
C GLU A 139 4.48 19.05 10.67
N GLN A 140 5.21 18.94 9.55
CA GLN A 140 5.32 17.69 8.79
C GLN A 140 5.94 16.55 9.61
N ILE A 141 6.98 16.86 10.40
CA ILE A 141 7.69 15.88 11.24
C ILE A 141 6.78 15.38 12.38
N VAL A 142 5.99 16.28 12.97
CA VAL A 142 5.10 16.00 14.12
C VAL A 142 3.78 15.35 13.70
N PHE A 143 3.32 15.55 12.47
CA PHE A 143 2.08 15.01 11.95
C PHE A 143 1.82 13.50 12.21
N PRO A 144 2.77 12.57 12.01
CA PRO A 144 2.55 11.15 12.33
C PRO A 144 2.29 10.89 13.83
N LEU A 145 2.89 11.68 14.72
CA LEU A 145 2.65 11.60 16.16
C LEU A 145 1.25 12.12 16.52
N GLN A 146 0.77 13.15 15.81
CA GLN A 146 -0.60 13.67 15.98
C GLN A 146 -1.65 12.65 15.55
N GLN A 147 -1.46 12.00 14.40
CA GLN A 147 -2.43 11.06 13.85
C GLN A 147 -2.61 9.79 14.70
N THR A 148 -1.58 9.43 15.46
CA THR A 148 -1.54 8.23 16.32
C THR A 148 -1.97 8.51 17.76
N SER A 149 -2.21 9.78 18.15
CA SER A 149 -2.75 10.09 19.49
C SER A 149 -4.21 9.66 19.60
N LYS A 150 -4.52 8.94 20.69
CA LYS A 150 -5.83 8.30 20.94
C LYS A 150 -6.96 9.30 21.16
N ASN A 151 -6.64 10.52 21.60
CA ASN A 151 -7.58 11.59 21.86
C ASN A 151 -7.38 12.71 20.84
N LEU A 152 -8.43 13.02 20.07
CA LEU A 152 -8.51 14.18 19.15
C LEU A 152 -8.23 15.51 19.87
N PHE A 153 -8.31 15.52 21.21
CA PHE A 153 -8.18 16.70 22.06
C PHE A 153 -6.88 16.75 22.88
N THR A 154 -6.06 15.69 22.89
CA THR A 154 -4.84 15.66 23.72
C THR A 154 -3.64 15.23 22.87
N PHE A 155 -2.90 16.22 22.40
CA PHE A 155 -1.61 16.07 21.70
C PHE A 155 -0.55 15.32 22.53
N SER A 156 -0.73 15.25 23.85
CA SER A 156 0.29 14.79 24.81
C SER A 156 0.50 13.28 24.88
N ASP A 157 -0.45 12.45 24.42
CA ASP A 157 -0.44 11.04 24.79
C ASP A 157 0.63 10.21 24.08
N THR A 158 1.04 10.57 22.85
CA THR A 158 2.07 9.82 22.10
C THR A 158 3.38 10.60 22.04
N VAL A 159 3.32 11.93 21.98
CA VAL A 159 4.50 12.81 21.88
C VAL A 159 5.36 12.73 23.15
N GLY A 160 4.75 12.63 24.34
CA GLY A 160 5.49 12.54 25.60
C GLY A 160 5.88 11.12 26.02
N LYS A 161 5.61 10.10 25.20
CA LYS A 161 5.87 8.68 25.53
C LYS A 161 6.99 8.04 24.72
N VAL A 162 7.54 8.78 23.78
CA VAL A 162 8.43 8.26 22.74
C VAL A 162 9.66 9.15 22.64
N ASP A 163 10.85 8.55 22.68
CA ASP A 163 12.08 9.26 22.36
C ASP A 163 12.50 8.95 20.92
N ILE A 164 12.90 9.97 20.18
CA ILE A 164 13.23 9.90 18.76
C ILE A 164 14.68 10.35 18.58
N ILE A 165 15.50 9.44 18.05
CA ILE A 165 16.86 9.74 17.62
C ILE A 165 16.90 9.55 16.11
N ALA A 166 17.20 10.62 15.39
CA ALA A 166 17.24 10.60 13.94
C ALA A 166 18.60 11.00 13.38
N THR A 167 19.03 10.27 12.35
CA THR A 167 20.19 10.58 11.51
C THR A 167 19.69 10.91 10.12
N VAL A 168 20.11 12.06 9.60
CA VAL A 168 19.56 12.61 8.35
C VAL A 168 20.69 13.03 7.43
N SER A 169 20.58 12.66 6.16
CA SER A 169 21.54 12.98 5.10
C SER A 169 20.84 13.46 3.82
N GLY A 170 21.49 14.38 3.10
CA GLY A 170 21.00 14.96 1.85
C GLY A 170 20.73 16.45 1.95
N ASP A 171 20.17 17.00 0.87
CA ASP A 171 19.99 18.44 0.68
C ASP A 171 18.50 18.84 0.71
N GLY A 172 18.21 20.07 1.14
CA GLY A 172 16.89 20.67 1.24
C GLY A 172 16.12 20.35 2.53
N SER A 173 15.81 21.38 3.31
CA SER A 173 15.08 21.27 4.60
C SER A 173 13.73 20.53 4.48
N SER A 174 12.94 20.87 3.46
CA SER A 174 11.61 20.25 3.26
C SER A 174 11.68 18.78 2.85
N SER A 175 12.67 18.38 2.04
CA SER A 175 12.86 16.96 1.68
C SER A 175 13.35 16.14 2.86
N LEU A 176 14.26 16.69 3.68
CA LEU A 176 14.70 16.05 4.93
C LEU A 176 13.53 15.86 5.91
N ALA A 177 12.70 16.88 6.11
CA ALA A 177 11.52 16.81 6.98
C ALA A 177 10.51 15.74 6.53
N ASN A 178 10.26 15.64 5.22
CA ASN A 178 9.37 14.62 4.67
C ASN A 178 9.96 13.20 4.74
N ALA A 179 11.28 13.06 4.60
CA ALA A 179 11.96 11.78 4.81
C ALA A 179 11.84 11.32 6.27
N LEU A 180 12.08 12.22 7.23
CA LEU A 180 11.87 11.99 8.67
C LEU A 180 10.44 11.57 8.97
N ARG A 181 9.46 12.28 8.41
CA ARG A 181 8.03 11.97 8.57
C ARG A 181 7.71 10.52 8.21
N LEU A 182 8.22 10.04 7.07
CA LEU A 182 8.01 8.66 6.62
C LEU A 182 8.69 7.64 7.55
N ALA A 183 9.92 7.92 7.98
CA ALA A 183 10.66 7.05 8.89
C ALA A 183 9.94 6.92 10.26
N ILE A 184 9.50 8.04 10.85
CA ILE A 184 8.73 8.06 12.09
C ILE A 184 7.42 7.29 11.95
N ALA A 185 6.69 7.50 10.85
CA ALA A 185 5.44 6.77 10.59
C ALA A 185 5.66 5.25 10.54
N ARG A 186 6.74 4.78 9.91
CA ARG A 186 7.10 3.35 9.85
C ARG A 186 7.43 2.79 11.24
N CYS A 187 8.19 3.54 12.06
CA CYS A 187 8.47 3.13 13.43
C CYS A 187 7.20 3.02 14.29
N LEU A 188 6.33 4.04 14.22
CA LEU A 188 5.07 4.06 14.97
C LEU A 188 4.11 2.94 14.55
N ALA A 189 4.06 2.63 13.25
CA ALA A 189 3.21 1.55 12.74
C ALA A 189 3.60 0.16 13.26
N SER A 190 4.88 -0.05 13.61
CA SER A 190 5.38 -1.29 14.21
C SER A 190 5.19 -1.32 15.74
N MET A 191 5.38 -0.18 16.40
CA MET A 191 5.32 -0.10 17.86
C MET A 191 3.90 -0.13 18.42
N LEU A 192 2.96 0.51 17.73
CA LEU A 192 1.58 0.64 18.18
C LEU A 192 0.72 -0.56 17.73
N PRO A 193 -0.42 -0.83 18.40
CA PRO A 193 -1.39 -1.81 17.94
C PRO A 193 -1.85 -1.53 16.50
N ILE A 194 -2.16 -2.59 15.75
CA ILE A 194 -2.44 -2.54 14.30
C ILE A 194 -3.45 -1.46 13.92
N ASP A 195 -4.53 -1.30 14.69
CA ASP A 195 -5.59 -0.32 14.38
C ASP A 195 -5.16 1.13 14.57
N GLN A 196 -4.37 1.41 15.61
CA GLN A 196 -3.93 2.76 15.96
C GLN A 196 -2.65 3.18 15.22
N GLY A 197 -1.77 2.23 14.93
CA GLY A 197 -0.55 2.43 14.15
C GLY A 197 -0.81 2.24 12.67
N LYS A 198 -0.69 0.99 12.21
CA LYS A 198 -0.71 0.64 10.78
C LYS A 198 -1.95 1.13 10.04
N ASN A 199 -3.15 0.80 10.50
CA ASN A 199 -4.40 1.11 9.77
C ASN A 199 -4.64 2.63 9.70
N ARG A 200 -4.48 3.32 10.82
CA ARG A 200 -4.58 4.79 10.90
C ARG A 200 -3.58 5.49 9.97
N LEU A 201 -2.32 5.10 10.02
CA LEU A 201 -1.24 5.70 9.22
C LEU A 201 -1.35 5.34 7.73
N LEU A 202 -1.95 4.19 7.41
CA LEU A 202 -2.27 3.80 6.04
C LEU A 202 -3.35 4.70 5.44
N VAL A 203 -4.47 4.88 6.16
CA VAL A 203 -5.62 5.70 5.70
C VAL A 203 -5.22 7.17 5.51
N THR A 204 -4.36 7.69 6.39
CA THR A 204 -3.83 9.06 6.29
C THR A 204 -2.75 9.22 5.21
N GLY A 205 -2.30 8.13 4.57
CA GLY A 205 -1.29 8.15 3.52
C GLY A 205 0.15 8.38 4.00
N LEU A 206 0.43 8.20 5.29
CA LEU A 206 1.75 8.47 5.87
C LEU A 206 2.77 7.34 5.68
N LEU A 207 2.29 6.12 5.43
CA LEU A 207 3.16 4.96 5.14
C LEU A 207 3.57 4.87 3.67
N SER A 208 2.95 5.67 2.80
CA SER A 208 3.24 5.71 1.37
C SER A 208 4.46 6.58 1.08
N GLN A 209 5.42 6.04 0.34
CA GLN A 209 6.57 6.80 -0.13
C GLN A 209 6.15 7.74 -1.25
N ASP A 210 6.62 9.00 -1.22
CA ASP A 210 6.35 9.96 -2.28
C ASP A 210 7.43 9.89 -3.37
N ASN A 211 7.08 9.17 -4.44
CA ASN A 211 7.94 8.83 -5.57
C ASN A 211 8.17 9.99 -6.55
N ARG A 212 7.74 11.22 -6.22
CA ARG A 212 7.97 12.39 -7.09
C ARG A 212 9.43 12.86 -6.99
N PHE A 213 10.12 12.80 -8.14
CA PHE A 213 11.48 13.29 -8.35
C PHE A 213 11.51 14.38 -9.43
N ALA A 214 12.60 15.15 -9.49
CA ALA A 214 12.81 16.11 -10.56
C ALA A 214 13.00 15.36 -11.89
N GLU A 215 12.17 15.68 -12.87
CA GLU A 215 12.30 15.09 -14.21
C GLU A 215 13.52 15.65 -14.93
N ARG A 216 14.21 14.80 -15.70
CA ARG A 216 15.34 15.24 -16.53
C ARG A 216 14.89 16.23 -17.62
N LYS A 217 15.81 17.09 -18.04
CA LYS A 217 15.63 17.94 -19.22
C LYS A 217 15.61 17.09 -20.50
N GLN A 218 14.68 17.39 -21.41
CA GLN A 218 14.67 16.80 -22.76
C GLN A 218 15.51 17.65 -23.73
N PRO A 219 16.20 17.04 -24.71
CA PRO A 219 16.93 17.79 -25.72
C PRO A 219 15.99 18.71 -26.51
N GLY A 220 16.46 19.90 -26.89
CA GLY A 220 15.65 20.90 -27.59
C GLY A 220 14.61 21.65 -26.72
N GLN A 221 14.47 21.32 -25.44
CA GLN A 221 13.59 22.04 -24.52
C GLN A 221 14.38 22.96 -23.57
N ARG A 222 13.74 24.03 -23.08
CA ARG A 222 14.38 24.97 -22.13
C ARG A 222 14.48 24.36 -20.70
N LYS A 223 13.46 23.60 -20.27
CA LYS A 223 13.42 22.81 -19.02
C LYS A 223 12.82 21.42 -19.30
N ALA A 224 12.50 20.63 -18.27
CA ALA A 224 11.91 19.29 -18.41
C ALA A 224 10.64 19.25 -19.29
N ARG A 225 9.78 20.27 -19.20
CA ARG A 225 8.54 20.39 -20.01
C ARG A 225 8.39 21.73 -20.74
N LYS A 226 9.23 22.73 -20.43
CA LYS A 226 9.11 24.08 -21.00
C LYS A 226 9.64 24.08 -22.43
N LYS A 227 8.72 24.18 -23.38
CA LYS A 227 9.02 24.36 -24.80
C LYS A 227 9.61 25.76 -25.06
N PRO A 228 10.45 25.93 -26.10
CA PRO A 228 10.78 27.26 -26.60
C PRO A 228 9.50 27.98 -27.08
N ILE A 229 9.59 29.30 -27.20
CA ILE A 229 8.54 30.09 -27.86
C ILE A 229 8.54 29.63 -29.33
N TRP A 230 7.37 29.32 -29.88
CA TRP A 230 7.20 28.94 -31.28
C TRP A 230 7.37 30.16 -32.17
#